data_AF-A0A6P0EV49-F1
#
_entry.id   AF-A0A6P0EV49-F1
#
_cell.length_a   1.000
_cell.length_b   1.000
_cell.length_c   1.000
_cell.angle_alpha   90.00
_cell.angle_beta   90.00
_cell.angle_gamma   90.00
#
_symmetry.space_group_name_H-M   'P 1'
#
loop_
_entity.id
_entity.type
_entity.pdbx_description
1 polymer ?
#
loop_
_entity_poly.entity_id
_entity_poly.type
_entity_poly.pdbx_seq_one_letter_code
_entity_poly.pdbx_strand_id
1 'polypeptide(L)'
;MADDRRADQRLDQPRGSRSFAQFLKLDPDAVGKFAEGIARFLGTGRFLAVQTIIVIVWIVLNVVAVNLRWDPYPFILLNLAFSTQAAYAAPLILLAQNRQADRDRVQAEEDRERSFQTRADTEYLARELASLRVSVGELATRDFIRGEINRLMPEETSEEAAERKKQKKKRREAAEGLNDPAR
;
A
#
# COMPACT_ATOMS: atom_id res chain seq x y z
N MET A 1 70.51 -3.54 12.03
CA MET A 1 69.24 -3.30 11.32
C MET A 1 68.58 -4.64 11.04
N ALA A 2 67.79 -5.12 12.01
CA ALA A 2 66.91 -6.29 12.03
C ALA A 2 66.60 -6.52 13.52
N ASP A 3 65.41 -6.81 14.00
CA ASP A 3 64.05 -6.77 13.48
C ASP A 3 63.19 -6.93 14.73
N ASP A 4 62.64 -5.84 15.25
CA ASP A 4 61.92 -5.79 16.53
C ASP A 4 60.45 -6.23 16.33
N ARG A 5 60.26 -7.46 15.85
CA ARG A 5 58.92 -8.06 15.66
C ARG A 5 58.61 -8.95 16.85
N ARG A 6 57.74 -8.48 17.77
CA ARG A 6 56.74 -9.27 18.55
C ARG A 6 56.22 -8.47 19.76
N ALA A 7 55.55 -7.35 19.53
CA ALA A 7 54.92 -6.62 20.63
C ALA A 7 53.50 -6.06 20.34
N ASP A 8 52.77 -6.64 19.39
CA ASP A 8 51.36 -6.28 19.17
C ASP A 8 50.41 -7.42 19.54
N GLN A 9 50.60 -7.96 20.75
CA GLN A 9 49.60 -8.81 21.38
C GLN A 9 48.51 -7.90 21.94
N ARG A 10 47.54 -7.58 21.08
CA ARG A 10 46.34 -6.78 21.39
C ARG A 10 45.62 -7.35 22.62
N LEU A 11 45.85 -6.72 23.77
CA LEU A 11 45.26 -7.02 25.08
C LEU A 11 43.89 -6.34 25.29
N ASP A 12 43.19 -6.00 24.20
CA ASP A 12 41.96 -5.19 24.24
C ASP A 12 40.72 -5.95 23.76
N GLN A 13 40.59 -7.22 24.16
CA GLN A 13 39.35 -7.97 23.97
C GLN A 13 38.83 -8.43 25.32
N PRO A 14 37.74 -7.82 25.85
CA PRO A 14 37.15 -8.27 27.10
C PRO A 14 36.65 -9.70 26.93
N ARG A 15 37.40 -10.64 27.52
CA ARG A 15 37.00 -12.04 27.69
C ARG A 15 36.02 -12.13 28.86
N GLY A 16 34.75 -11.88 28.58
CA GLY A 16 33.68 -12.15 29.53
C GLY A 16 32.33 -11.92 28.86
N SER A 17 31.36 -12.81 29.09
CA SER A 17 29.96 -12.75 28.62
C SER A 17 29.59 -13.45 27.31
N ARG A 18 30.50 -14.09 26.56
CA ARG A 18 30.06 -14.90 25.38
C ARG A 18 29.26 -16.17 25.71
N SER A 19 29.36 -16.70 26.93
CA SER A 19 28.69 -17.97 27.28
C SER A 19 27.19 -17.81 27.56
N PHE A 20 26.80 -16.77 28.32
CA PHE A 20 25.39 -16.54 28.65
C PHE A 20 24.59 -15.96 27.47
N ALA A 21 25.22 -15.07 26.69
CA ALA A 21 24.62 -14.51 25.47
C ALA A 21 24.38 -15.57 24.37
N GLN A 22 25.16 -16.66 24.37
CA GLN A 22 24.95 -17.78 23.43
C GLN A 22 23.81 -18.71 23.86
N PHE A 23 23.58 -18.88 25.17
CA PHE A 23 22.44 -19.65 25.70
C PHE A 23 21.09 -18.95 25.43
N LEU A 24 21.09 -17.62 25.39
CA LEU A 24 19.94 -16.78 25.03
C LEU A 24 19.78 -16.54 23.52
N LYS A 25 20.49 -17.27 22.66
CA LYS A 25 20.17 -17.31 21.22
C LYS A 25 18.88 -18.11 21.02
N LEU A 26 17.79 -17.50 21.46
CA LEU A 26 16.44 -17.91 21.14
C LEU A 26 16.28 -17.72 19.64
N ASP A 27 16.17 -18.81 18.90
CA ASP A 27 16.08 -18.79 17.44
C ASP A 27 14.85 -17.96 17.04
N PRO A 28 15.05 -16.75 16.49
CA PRO A 28 13.96 -15.80 16.26
C PRO A 28 12.90 -16.39 15.31
N ASP A 29 13.30 -17.32 14.44
CA ASP A 29 12.42 -18.03 13.51
C ASP A 29 11.53 -19.07 14.20
N ALA A 30 12.03 -19.75 15.23
CA ALA A 30 11.27 -20.74 16.00
C ALA A 30 10.20 -20.05 16.86
N VAL A 31 10.58 -18.95 17.53
CA VAL A 31 9.65 -18.09 18.27
C VAL A 31 8.64 -17.45 17.30
N GLY A 32 9.12 -17.08 16.11
CA GLY A 32 8.38 -16.72 14.91
C GLY A 32 7.17 -17.63 14.63
N LYS A 33 7.43 -18.91 14.41
CA LYS A 33 6.35 -19.86 14.10
C LYS A 33 5.43 -20.10 15.29
N PHE A 34 5.98 -20.17 16.50
CA PHE A 34 5.21 -20.43 17.71
C PHE A 34 4.20 -19.31 18.03
N ALA A 35 4.63 -18.05 18.04
CA ALA A 35 3.70 -16.96 18.34
C ALA A 35 2.65 -16.74 17.25
N GLU A 36 2.86 -17.25 16.02
CA GLU A 36 1.86 -17.18 14.95
C GLU A 36 0.77 -18.23 15.17
N GLY A 37 1.16 -19.41 15.67
CA GLY A 37 0.22 -20.40 16.19
C GLY A 37 -0.60 -19.84 17.35
N ILE A 38 0.05 -19.21 18.32
CA ILE A 38 -0.63 -18.56 19.47
C ILE A 38 -1.56 -17.44 19.01
N ALA A 39 -1.14 -16.55 18.12
CA ALA A 39 -1.96 -15.44 17.65
C ALA A 39 -3.25 -15.93 16.98
N ARG A 40 -3.16 -16.96 16.13
CA ARG A 40 -4.35 -17.59 15.51
C ARG A 40 -5.25 -18.27 16.55
N PHE A 41 -4.65 -18.89 17.56
CA PHE A 41 -5.38 -19.58 18.62
C PHE A 41 -6.11 -18.60 19.56
N LEU A 42 -5.43 -17.55 20.04
CA LEU A 42 -5.98 -16.52 20.94
C LEU A 42 -6.97 -15.59 20.22
N GLY A 43 -6.78 -15.34 18.92
CA GLY A 43 -7.69 -14.51 18.12
C GLY A 43 -9.05 -15.16 17.83
N THR A 44 -9.20 -16.45 18.13
CA THR A 44 -10.44 -17.19 17.92
C THR A 44 -11.29 -17.19 19.20
N GLY A 45 -12.56 -16.79 19.13
CA GLY A 45 -13.48 -16.80 20.30
C GLY A 45 -13.68 -18.17 20.98
N ARG A 46 -13.27 -19.24 20.28
CA ARG A 46 -13.26 -20.62 20.77
C ARG A 46 -12.27 -20.83 21.93
N PHE A 47 -11.16 -20.09 21.98
CA PHE A 47 -10.22 -20.14 23.11
C PHE A 47 -10.87 -19.63 24.40
N LEU A 48 -11.54 -18.48 24.33
CA LEU A 48 -12.26 -17.93 25.49
C LEU A 48 -13.33 -18.91 25.99
N ALA A 49 -14.12 -19.51 25.09
CA ALA A 49 -15.14 -20.49 25.47
C ALA A 49 -14.55 -21.70 26.22
N VAL A 50 -13.45 -22.28 25.73
CA VAL A 50 -12.77 -23.40 26.39
C VAL A 50 -12.18 -22.97 27.74
N GLN A 51 -11.52 -21.81 27.81
CA GLN A 51 -10.96 -21.27 29.06
C GLN A 51 -12.06 -21.08 30.12
N THR A 52 -13.22 -20.52 29.75
CA THR A 52 -14.35 -20.33 30.66
C THR A 52 -14.90 -21.66 31.16
N ILE A 53 -15.03 -22.67 30.30
CA ILE A 53 -15.47 -24.02 30.72
C ILE A 53 -14.49 -24.62 31.73
N ILE A 54 -13.17 -24.51 31.49
CA ILE A 54 -12.14 -25.01 32.41
C ILE A 54 -12.27 -24.33 33.78
N VAL A 55 -12.44 -23.01 33.82
CA VAL A 55 -12.62 -22.26 35.08
C VAL A 55 -13.88 -22.72 35.82
N ILE A 56 -15.01 -22.89 35.12
CA ILE A 56 -16.26 -23.36 35.72
C ILE A 56 -16.07 -24.77 36.31
N VAL A 57 -15.49 -25.69 35.54
CA VAL A 57 -15.21 -27.07 35.99
C VAL A 57 -14.31 -27.06 37.22
N TRP A 58 -13.28 -26.21 37.23
CA TRP A 58 -12.37 -26.08 38.37
C TRP A 58 -13.07 -25.58 39.62
N ILE A 59 -13.92 -24.55 39.49
CA ILE A 59 -14.74 -24.04 40.61
C ILE A 59 -15.66 -25.15 41.14
N VAL A 60 -16.35 -25.88 40.26
CA VAL A 60 -17.24 -26.98 40.65
C VAL A 60 -16.46 -28.09 41.37
N LEU A 61 -15.30 -28.49 40.85
CA LEU A 61 -14.46 -29.53 41.47
C LEU A 61 -14.00 -29.08 42.85
N ASN A 62 -13.57 -27.83 42.99
CA ASN A 62 -13.14 -27.25 44.26
C ASN A 62 -14.29 -27.25 45.29
N VAL A 63 -15.50 -26.78 44.91
CA VAL A 63 -16.70 -26.78 45.77
C VAL A 63 -17.13 -28.19 46.18
N VAL A 64 -17.08 -29.17 45.28
CA VAL A 64 -17.42 -30.58 45.61
C VAL A 64 -16.36 -31.23 46.50
N ALA A 65 -15.08 -30.89 46.28
CA ALA A 65 -13.94 -31.37 47.07
C ALA A 65 -13.75 -30.64 48.40
N VAL A 66 -14.60 -29.64 48.74
CA VAL A 66 -14.64 -29.01 50.07
C VAL A 66 -14.86 -30.03 51.19
N ASN A 67 -15.59 -31.13 50.93
CA ASN A 67 -15.77 -32.21 51.90
C ASN A 67 -14.45 -32.91 52.28
N LEU A 68 -13.43 -32.85 51.42
CA LEU A 68 -12.06 -33.32 51.68
C LEU A 68 -11.14 -32.21 52.24
N ARG A 69 -11.67 -31.00 52.52
CA ARG A 69 -10.91 -29.77 52.87
C ARG A 69 -9.82 -29.40 51.84
N TRP A 70 -9.98 -29.81 50.60
CA TRP A 70 -9.05 -29.45 49.53
C TRP A 70 -9.35 -28.01 49.09
N ASP A 71 -8.57 -27.06 49.59
CA ASP A 71 -8.65 -25.60 49.35
C ASP A 71 -9.92 -24.89 49.87
N PRO A 72 -10.04 -24.66 51.20
CA PRO A 72 -11.13 -23.90 51.80
C PRO A 72 -11.20 -22.44 51.32
N TYR A 73 -12.39 -21.82 51.38
CA TYR A 73 -12.60 -20.41 51.06
C TYR A 73 -11.56 -19.52 51.78
N PRO A 74 -10.77 -18.67 51.07
CA PRO A 74 -11.03 -18.03 49.78
C PRO A 74 -10.28 -18.61 48.54
N PHE A 75 -10.12 -19.93 48.43
CA PHE A 75 -9.55 -20.62 47.25
C PHE A 75 -8.14 -20.15 46.85
N ILE A 76 -7.16 -20.33 47.75
CA ILE A 76 -5.80 -19.80 47.58
C ILE A 76 -5.09 -20.43 46.38
N LEU A 77 -5.36 -21.71 46.09
CA LEU A 77 -4.70 -22.41 44.98
C LEU A 77 -5.21 -21.93 43.62
N LEU A 78 -6.51 -21.66 43.51
CA LEU A 78 -7.11 -21.08 42.30
C LEU A 78 -6.52 -19.70 42.02
N ASN A 79 -6.44 -18.86 43.06
CA ASN A 79 -5.88 -17.52 42.93
C ASN A 79 -4.39 -17.54 42.57
N LEU A 80 -3.63 -18.47 43.16
CA LEU A 80 -2.21 -18.65 42.83
C LEU A 80 -2.02 -19.09 41.37
N ALA A 81 -2.85 -20.00 40.89
CA ALA A 81 -2.83 -20.46 39.50
C ALA A 81 -3.13 -19.30 38.52
N PHE A 82 -4.18 -18.51 38.80
CA PHE A 82 -4.53 -17.35 37.98
C PHE A 82 -3.43 -16.28 38.00
N SER A 83 -2.85 -16.02 39.17
CA SER A 83 -1.76 -15.07 39.34
C SER A 83 -0.54 -15.48 38.51
N THR A 84 -0.19 -16.77 38.54
CA THR A 84 0.91 -17.31 37.73
C THR A 84 0.59 -17.28 36.24
N GLN A 85 -0.66 -17.60 35.85
CA GLN A 85 -1.12 -17.50 34.46
C GLN A 85 -0.97 -16.07 33.93
N ALA A 86 -1.42 -15.08 34.69
CA ALA A 86 -1.29 -13.67 34.31
C ALA A 86 0.19 -13.24 34.23
N ALA A 87 1.02 -13.66 35.19
CA ALA A 87 2.44 -13.34 35.22
C ALA A 87 3.20 -13.88 33.99
N TYR A 88 2.86 -15.09 33.51
CA TYR A 88 3.49 -15.66 32.31
C TYR A 88 2.87 -15.16 31.00
N ALA A 89 1.63 -14.66 31.03
CA ALA A 89 0.99 -14.08 29.86
C ALA A 89 1.69 -12.80 29.39
N ALA A 90 2.10 -11.92 30.30
CA ALA A 90 2.75 -10.66 29.97
C ALA A 90 4.01 -10.81 29.05
N PRO A 91 5.02 -11.63 29.38
CA PRO A 91 6.19 -11.81 28.51
C PRO A 91 5.85 -12.50 27.18
N LEU A 92 4.89 -13.43 27.17
CA LEU A 92 4.41 -14.05 25.92
C LEU A 92 3.74 -13.04 24.99
N ILE A 93 2.91 -12.15 25.55
CA ILE A 93 2.25 -11.09 24.80
C ILE A 93 3.28 -10.11 24.26
N LEU A 94 4.28 -9.72 25.05
CA LEU A 94 5.36 -8.84 24.60
C LEU A 94 6.16 -9.44 23.43
N LEU A 95 6.44 -10.74 23.45
CA LEU A 95 7.09 -11.45 22.34
C LEU A 95 6.21 -11.46 21.07
N ALA A 96 4.91 -11.68 21.24
CA ALA A 96 3.97 -11.63 20.11
C ALA A 96 3.85 -10.21 19.53
N GLN A 97 3.82 -9.19 20.40
CA GLN A 97 3.73 -7.77 20.02
C GLN A 97 4.99 -7.28 19.31
N ASN A 98 6.19 -7.60 19.81
CA ASN A 98 7.44 -7.22 19.13
C ASN A 98 7.47 -7.74 17.70
N ARG A 99 7.00 -8.97 17.47
CA ARG A 99 6.98 -9.52 16.12
C ARG A 99 5.88 -8.96 15.23
N GLN A 100 4.73 -8.59 15.80
CA GLN A 100 3.73 -7.82 15.05
C GLN A 100 4.32 -6.47 14.62
N ALA A 101 4.97 -5.75 15.52
CA ALA A 101 5.62 -4.47 15.23
C ALA A 101 6.73 -4.60 14.16
N ASP A 102 7.52 -5.67 14.18
CA ASP A 102 8.53 -5.94 13.15
C ASP A 102 7.89 -6.15 11.76
N ARG A 103 6.80 -6.93 11.67
CA ARG A 103 6.05 -7.13 10.41
C ARG A 103 5.43 -5.82 9.92
N ASP A 104 4.78 -5.08 10.83
CA ASP A 104 4.15 -3.81 10.52
C ASP A 104 5.17 -2.78 10.02
N ARG A 105 6.39 -2.82 10.56
CA ARG A 105 7.50 -1.99 10.10
C ARG A 105 7.92 -2.34 8.67
N VAL A 106 8.15 -3.62 8.38
CA VAL A 106 8.52 -4.07 7.02
C VAL A 106 7.44 -3.70 6.01
N GLN A 107 6.17 -3.97 6.35
CA GLN A 107 5.03 -3.61 5.51
C GLN A 107 4.99 -2.10 5.25
N ALA A 108 5.21 -1.27 6.27
CA ALA A 108 5.23 0.18 6.14
C ALA A 108 6.44 0.70 5.34
N GLU A 109 7.58 0.01 5.36
CA GLU A 109 8.73 0.35 4.51
C GLU A 109 8.43 0.02 3.04
N GLU A 110 7.87 -1.16 2.75
CA GLU A 110 7.45 -1.52 1.39
C GLU A 110 6.37 -0.58 0.84
N ASP A 111 5.38 -0.22 1.64
CA ASP A 111 4.31 0.69 1.21
C ASP A 111 4.83 2.10 0.91
N ARG A 112 5.85 2.56 1.65
CA ARG A 112 6.55 3.82 1.32
C ARG A 112 7.25 3.72 -0.02
N GLU A 113 8.00 2.65 -0.26
CA GLU A 113 8.71 2.45 -1.53
C GLU A 113 7.74 2.37 -2.71
N ARG A 114 6.67 1.57 -2.60
CA ARG A 114 5.58 1.51 -3.60
C ARG A 114 4.98 2.88 -3.85
N SER A 115 4.77 3.67 -2.80
CA SER A 115 4.22 5.03 -2.92
C SER A 115 5.17 5.97 -3.67
N PHE A 116 6.48 5.86 -3.45
CA PHE A 116 7.47 6.62 -4.21
C PHE A 116 7.48 6.22 -5.68
N GLN A 117 7.48 4.91 -5.99
CA GLN A 117 7.43 4.41 -7.36
C GLN A 117 6.15 4.85 -8.08
N THR A 118 4.99 4.68 -7.44
CA THR A 118 3.69 5.10 -8.00
C THR A 118 3.65 6.60 -8.31
N ARG A 119 4.23 7.43 -7.43
CA ARG A 119 4.34 8.88 -7.68
C ARG A 119 5.24 9.19 -8.87
N ALA A 120 6.39 8.53 -8.96
CA ALA A 120 7.31 8.72 -10.08
C ALA A 120 6.68 8.29 -11.42
N ASP A 121 5.99 7.15 -11.45
CA ASP A 121 5.27 6.66 -12.63
C ASP A 121 4.16 7.62 -13.04
N THR A 122 3.41 8.14 -12.07
CA THR A 122 2.35 9.13 -12.32
C THR A 122 2.93 10.42 -12.89
N GLU A 123 4.06 10.90 -12.36
CA GLU A 123 4.73 12.09 -12.87
C GLU A 123 5.29 11.86 -14.28
N TYR A 124 5.86 10.68 -14.54
CA TYR A 124 6.32 10.29 -15.87
C TYR A 124 5.17 10.28 -16.87
N LEU A 125 4.07 9.60 -16.54
CA LEU A 125 2.87 9.56 -17.38
C LEU A 125 2.26 10.95 -17.58
N ALA A 126 2.27 11.81 -16.58
CA ALA A 126 1.79 13.19 -16.72
C ALA A 126 2.66 14.00 -17.69
N ARG A 127 3.99 13.83 -17.65
CA ARG A 127 4.92 14.47 -18.59
C ARG A 127 4.74 13.95 -20.01
N GLU A 128 4.58 12.64 -20.19
CA GLU A 128 4.29 12.03 -21.49
C GLU A 128 2.92 12.45 -22.03
N LEU A 129 1.91 12.56 -21.17
CA LEU A 129 0.60 13.07 -21.57
C LEU A 129 0.67 14.54 -21.99
N ALA A 130 1.48 15.35 -21.28
CA ALA A 130 1.69 16.74 -21.64
C ALA A 130 2.42 16.90 -22.98
N SER A 131 3.47 16.11 -23.23
CA SER A 131 4.21 16.12 -24.51
C SER A 131 3.31 15.64 -25.67
N LEU A 132 2.52 14.59 -25.45
CA LEU A 132 1.52 14.10 -26.40
C LEU A 132 0.47 15.17 -26.69
N ARG A 133 -0.05 15.85 -25.66
CA ARG A 133 -1.03 16.94 -25.81
C ARG A 133 -0.49 18.09 -26.66
N VAL A 134 0.76 18.49 -26.46
CA VAL A 134 1.40 19.54 -27.27
C VAL A 134 1.51 19.09 -28.73
N SER A 135 2.03 17.88 -28.96
CA SER A 135 2.19 17.32 -30.31
C SER A 135 0.86 17.19 -31.07
N VAL A 136 -0.20 16.72 -30.40
CA VAL A 136 -1.55 16.67 -30.97
C VAL A 136 -2.14 18.07 -31.17
N GLY A 137 -1.88 18.99 -30.25
CA GLY A 137 -2.31 20.38 -30.34
C GLY A 137 -1.77 21.09 -31.59
N GLU A 138 -0.52 20.85 -31.95
CA GLU A 138 0.09 21.39 -33.18
C GLU A 138 -0.60 20.85 -34.44
N LEU A 139 -0.86 19.53 -34.50
CA LEU A 139 -1.54 18.87 -35.62
C LEU A 139 -3.02 19.26 -35.76
N ALA A 140 -3.68 19.60 -34.65
CA ALA A 140 -5.09 19.98 -34.62
C ALA A 140 -5.30 21.50 -34.73
N THR A 141 -4.28 22.28 -35.09
CA THR A 141 -4.45 23.72 -35.28
C THR A 141 -5.45 23.96 -36.40
N ARG A 142 -6.44 24.84 -36.16
CA ARG A 142 -7.52 25.18 -37.10
C ARG A 142 -7.00 25.50 -38.52
N ASP A 143 -5.81 26.07 -38.63
CA ASP A 143 -5.18 26.42 -39.89
C ASP A 143 -4.56 25.22 -40.63
N PHE A 144 -4.10 24.18 -39.92
CA PHE A 144 -3.68 22.92 -40.53
C PHE A 144 -4.88 22.14 -41.06
N ILE A 145 -5.94 22.02 -40.25
CA ILE A 145 -7.19 21.37 -40.69
C ILE A 145 -7.81 22.14 -41.86
N ARG A 146 -7.84 23.48 -41.82
CA ARG A 146 -8.27 24.29 -42.96
C ARG A 146 -7.35 24.13 -44.16
N GLY A 147 -6.04 24.11 -43.95
CA GLY A 147 -5.04 23.93 -45.01
C GLY A 147 -5.25 22.61 -45.74
N GLU A 148 -5.44 21.51 -45.00
CA GLU A 148 -5.60 20.19 -45.61
C GLU A 148 -6.99 19.96 -46.21
N ILE A 149 -8.04 20.55 -45.62
CA ILE A 149 -9.38 20.63 -46.23
C ILE A 149 -9.32 21.41 -47.56
N ASN A 150 -8.61 22.54 -47.59
CA ASN A 150 -8.49 23.38 -48.79
C ASN A 150 -7.56 22.77 -49.84
N ARG A 151 -6.61 21.94 -49.44
CA ARG A 151 -5.75 21.16 -50.34
C ARG A 151 -6.50 19.99 -50.98
N LEU A 152 -7.39 19.34 -50.23
CA LEU A 152 -8.28 18.29 -50.74
C LEU A 152 -9.49 18.86 -51.52
N MET A 153 -9.82 20.14 -51.34
CA MET A 153 -10.77 20.92 -52.17
C MET A 153 -10.02 22.00 -52.96
N PRO A 154 -9.20 21.66 -53.96
CA PRO A 154 -8.50 22.66 -54.76
C PRO A 154 -9.53 23.48 -55.56
N GLU A 155 -9.69 24.75 -55.19
CA GLU A 155 -10.16 25.89 -56.01
C GLU A 155 -11.43 25.78 -56.88
N GLU A 156 -12.22 24.70 -56.85
CA GLU A 156 -13.45 24.66 -57.67
C GLU A 156 -14.54 25.62 -57.15
N THR A 157 -14.44 26.10 -55.91
CA THR A 157 -15.47 26.96 -55.32
C THR A 157 -15.25 28.46 -55.51
N SER A 158 -14.02 28.94 -55.73
CA SER A 158 -13.74 30.37 -55.94
C SER A 158 -14.16 30.81 -57.35
N GLU A 159 -13.84 30.01 -58.37
CA GLU A 159 -14.28 30.24 -59.74
C GLU A 159 -15.79 30.03 -59.88
N GLU A 160 -16.35 28.92 -59.37
CA GLU A 160 -17.80 28.69 -59.42
C GLU A 160 -18.60 29.73 -58.60
N ALA A 161 -18.12 30.17 -57.43
CA ALA A 161 -18.83 31.18 -56.66
C ALA A 161 -18.76 32.56 -57.32
N ALA A 162 -17.65 32.90 -57.99
CA ALA A 162 -17.51 34.12 -58.78
C ALA A 162 -18.41 34.08 -60.03
N GLU A 163 -18.47 32.93 -60.72
CA GLU A 163 -19.36 32.68 -61.85
C GLU A 163 -20.84 32.76 -61.44
N ARG A 164 -21.23 32.09 -60.35
CA ARG A 164 -22.60 32.14 -59.81
C ARG A 164 -22.98 33.56 -59.40
N LYS A 165 -22.07 34.36 -58.82
CA LYS A 165 -22.30 35.78 -58.51
C LYS A 165 -22.47 36.62 -59.77
N LYS A 166 -21.62 36.43 -60.79
CA LYS A 166 -21.74 37.11 -62.10
C LYS A 166 -23.04 36.75 -62.81
N GLN A 167 -23.42 35.48 -62.81
CA GLN A 167 -24.64 34.97 -63.44
C GLN A 167 -25.89 35.47 -62.72
N LYS A 168 -25.88 35.54 -61.37
CA LYS A 168 -26.98 36.11 -60.58
C LYS A 168 -27.12 37.62 -60.79
N LYS A 169 -26.02 38.34 -60.98
CA LYS A 169 -26.02 39.77 -61.36
C LYS A 169 -26.60 39.98 -62.76
N LYS A 170 -26.13 39.22 -63.77
CA LYS A 170 -26.69 39.25 -65.14
C LYS A 170 -28.18 38.90 -65.18
N ARG A 171 -28.63 37.91 -64.41
CA ARG A 171 -30.06 37.56 -64.31
C ARG A 171 -30.91 38.65 -63.65
N ARG A 172 -30.35 39.40 -62.69
CA ARG A 172 -31.02 40.57 -62.08
C ARG A 172 -31.12 41.73 -63.07
N GLU A 173 -30.03 42.07 -63.75
CA GLU A 173 -30.01 43.13 -64.77
C GLU A 173 -30.93 42.80 -65.95
N ALA A 174 -30.99 41.54 -66.39
CA ALA A 174 -31.93 41.09 -67.42
C ALA A 174 -33.40 41.08 -66.96
N ALA A 175 -33.66 40.88 -65.66
CA ALA A 175 -35.01 40.96 -65.11
C ALA A 175 -35.48 42.42 -64.90
N GLU A 176 -34.56 43.34 -64.60
CA GLU A 176 -34.85 44.78 -64.56
C GLU A 176 -35.07 45.37 -65.96
N GLY A 177 -34.30 44.93 -66.96
CA GLY A 177 -34.44 45.41 -68.35
C GLY A 177 -35.65 44.87 -69.12
N LEU A 178 -36.33 43.83 -68.61
CA LEU A 178 -37.53 43.25 -69.25
C LEU A 178 -38.83 43.85 -68.71
N ASN A 179 -38.78 44.68 -67.66
CA ASN A 179 -39.95 45.28 -67.03
C ASN A 179 -40.26 46.71 -67.52
N ASP A 180 -39.74 47.08 -68.69
CA ASP A 180 -40.09 48.33 -69.38
C ASP A 180 -40.86 48.04 -70.67
N PRO A 181 -42.20 47.82 -70.60
CA PRO A 181 -43.05 47.82 -71.76
C PRO A 181 -43.45 49.26 -72.10
N ALA A 182 -42.67 49.86 -73.00
CA ALA A 182 -43.03 50.91 -73.95
C ALA A 182 -43.41 52.31 -73.44
N ARG A 183 -42.73 53.29 -74.06
CA ARG A 183 -43.18 54.67 -74.37
C ARG A 183 -43.42 55.64 -73.22
#